data_AF-A0A929E300-F1
#
_entry.id   AF-A0A929E300-F1
#
_cell.length_a   1.000
_cell.length_b   1.000
_cell.length_c   1.000
_cell.angle_alpha   90.00
_cell.angle_beta   90.00
_cell.angle_gamma   90.00
#
_symmetry.space_group_name_H-M   'P 1'
#
loop_
_entity.id
_entity.type
_entity.pdbx_description
1 polymer ?
#
loop_
_entity_poly.entity_id
_entity_poly.type
_entity_poly.pdbx_seq_one_letter_code
_entity_poly.pdbx_strand_id
1 'polypeptide(L)'
;MRKIAIFAFKGNPICFIHVLLNGIDLQEKGADVKIILEGEATGLVAELRKPENPLNKLYCKAKELDLIHAVCKACAVKMGSLQAAEE
;
A
#
# COMPACT_ATOMS: atom_id res chain seq x y z
N MET A 1 -3.44 9.64 21.13
CA MET A 1 -3.01 8.85 19.96
C MET A 1 -3.50 9.55 18.70
N ARG A 2 -2.61 9.91 17.78
CA ARG A 2 -2.96 10.60 16.53
C ARG A 2 -3.44 9.59 15.49
N LYS A 3 -4.56 9.86 14.82
CA LYS A 3 -5.10 9.00 13.74
C LYS A 3 -4.78 9.62 12.38
N ILE A 4 -4.28 8.81 11.44
CA ILE A 4 -3.81 9.27 10.12
C ILE A 4 -4.28 8.29 9.04
N ALA A 5 -4.86 8.82 7.97
CA ALA A 5 -5.15 8.06 6.76
C ALA A 5 -4.29 8.60 5.61
N ILE A 6 -3.54 7.71 4.94
CA ILE A 6 -2.71 8.04 3.78
C ILE A 6 -3.38 7.47 2.54
N PHE A 7 -3.73 8.33 1.58
CA PHE A 7 -4.30 7.93 0.31
C PHE A 7 -3.24 7.96 -0.78
N ALA A 8 -2.96 6.80 -1.38
CA ALA A 8 -2.00 6.67 -2.47
C ALA A 8 -2.73 6.55 -3.80
N PHE A 9 -2.50 7.50 -4.72
CA PHE A 9 -3.15 7.53 -6.03
C PHE A 9 -2.23 7.18 -7.21
N LYS A 10 -0.92 7.43 -7.06
CA LYS A 10 0.06 7.33 -8.15
C LYS A 10 0.57 5.92 -8.31
N GLY A 11 0.66 5.44 -9.56
CA GLY A 11 1.17 4.11 -9.90
C GLY A 11 2.68 4.02 -10.05
N ASN A 12 3.43 5.04 -9.63
CA ASN A 12 4.89 5.01 -9.70
C ASN A 12 5.47 4.27 -8.46
N PRO A 13 6.18 3.13 -8.63
CA PRO A 13 6.69 2.34 -7.51
C PRO A 13 7.66 3.10 -6.58
N ILE A 14 8.48 4.00 -7.14
CA ILE A 14 9.42 4.83 -6.37
C ILE A 14 8.68 5.90 -5.57
N CYS A 15 7.53 6.39 -6.04
CA CYS A 15 6.69 7.27 -5.22
C CYS A 15 5.97 6.47 -4.12
N PHE A 16 5.50 5.27 -4.46
CA PHE A 16 4.75 4.42 -3.53
C PHE A 16 5.61 3.90 -2.37
N ILE A 17 6.91 3.69 -2.58
CA ILE A 17 7.82 3.30 -1.49
C ILE A 17 7.77 4.30 -0.32
N HIS A 18 7.64 5.60 -0.60
CA HIS A 18 7.57 6.62 0.43
C HIS A 18 6.28 6.54 1.22
N VAL A 19 5.17 6.11 0.62
CA VAL A 19 3.93 5.86 1.35
C VAL A 19 4.12 4.76 2.39
N LEU A 20 4.78 3.66 2.00
CA LEU A 20 5.09 2.56 2.92
C LEU A 20 6.05 2.99 4.03
N LEU A 21 7.16 3.65 3.67
CA LEU A 21 8.16 4.14 4.63
C LEU A 21 7.56 5.12 5.64
N ASN A 22 6.76 6.08 5.18
CA ASN A 22 6.10 7.04 6.07
C ASN A 22 5.04 6.37 6.95
N GLY A 23 4.28 5.42 6.42
CA GLY A 23 3.30 4.66 7.22
C GLY A 23 3.96 3.91 8.38
N ILE A 24 5.07 3.24 8.09
CA ILE A 24 5.86 2.49 9.08
C ILE A 24 6.44 3.45 10.13
N ASP A 25 7.12 4.52 9.71
CA ASP A 25 7.72 5.50 10.63
C ASP A 25 6.67 6.16 11.55
N LEU A 26 5.49 6.52 11.01
CA LEU A 26 4.41 7.08 11.81
C LEU A 26 3.86 6.09 12.84
N GLN A 27 3.74 4.81 12.47
CA GLN A 27 3.30 3.75 13.39
C GLN A 27 4.36 3.49 14.47
N GLU A 28 5.64 3.43 14.12
CA GLU A 28 6.76 3.29 15.07
C GLU A 28 6.80 4.46 16.08
N LYS A 29 6.31 5.64 15.68
CA LYS A 29 6.11 6.82 16.55
C LYS A 29 4.81 6.83 17.37
N GLY A 30 4.03 5.75 17.31
CA GLY A 30 2.80 5.57 18.11
C GLY A 30 1.54 6.23 17.52
N ALA A 31 1.53 6.56 16.23
CA ALA A 31 0.30 6.96 15.54
C ALA A 31 -0.49 5.73 15.06
N ASP A 32 -1.82 5.87 15.03
CA ASP A 32 -2.74 4.92 14.40
C ASP A 32 -2.87 5.31 12.93
N VAL A 33 -2.22 4.56 12.04
CA VAL A 33 -2.01 4.92 10.63
C VAL A 33 -2.58 3.82 9.74
N LYS A 34 -3.37 4.24 8.74
CA LYS A 34 -3.88 3.34 7.68
C LYS A 34 -3.57 3.92 6.30
N ILE A 35 -3.28 3.04 5.36
CA ILE A 35 -2.98 3.33 3.95
C ILE A 35 -4.15 2.81 3.11
N ILE A 36 -4.68 3.68 2.26
CA ILE A 36 -5.76 3.38 1.32
C ILE A 36 -5.21 3.56 -0.10
N LEU A 37 -5.34 2.52 -0.91
CA LEU A 37 -4.88 2.55 -2.30
C LEU A 37 -6.05 2.93 -3.21
N GLU A 38 -5.80 3.94 -4.03
CA GLU A 38 -6.73 4.51 -5.00
C GLU A 38 -6.04 4.68 -6.36
N GLY A 39 -6.81 4.98 -7.39
CA GLY A 39 -6.28 5.34 -8.71
C GLY A 39 -5.33 4.31 -9.30
N GLU A 40 -4.18 4.76 -9.80
CA GLU A 40 -3.17 3.90 -10.42
C GLU A 40 -2.41 3.04 -9.39
N ALA A 41 -2.36 3.48 -8.13
CA ALA A 41 -1.63 2.76 -7.08
C ALA A 41 -2.24 1.38 -6.80
N THR A 42 -3.53 1.17 -7.08
CA THR A 42 -4.16 -0.15 -6.92
C THR A 42 -3.51 -1.20 -7.81
N GLY A 43 -2.94 -0.82 -8.96
CA GLY A 43 -2.21 -1.71 -9.86
C GLY A 43 -0.90 -2.24 -9.25
N LEU A 44 -0.30 -1.49 -8.34
CA LEU A 44 0.99 -1.85 -7.73
C LEU A 44 0.91 -3.09 -6.83
N VAL A 45 -0.28 -3.41 -6.30
CA VAL A 45 -0.48 -4.55 -5.39
C VAL A 45 -0.02 -5.87 -6.02
N ALA A 46 -0.32 -6.08 -7.30
CA ALA A 46 0.07 -7.28 -8.02
C ALA A 46 1.59 -7.40 -8.20
N GLU A 47 2.26 -6.28 -8.48
CA GLU A 47 3.71 -6.25 -8.72
C GLU A 47 4.53 -6.34 -7.43
N LEU A 48 4.08 -5.69 -6.35
CA LEU A 48 4.80 -5.63 -5.08
C LEU A 48 4.75 -6.95 -4.31
N ARG A 49 3.77 -7.82 -4.57
CA ARG A 49 3.68 -9.16 -3.96
C ARG A 49 4.67 -10.17 -4.52
N LYS A 50 5.21 -9.92 -5.71
CA LYS A 50 6.16 -10.83 -6.36
C LYS A 50 7.46 -10.91 -5.55
N PRO A 51 7.92 -12.10 -5.12
CA PRO A 51 9.14 -12.24 -4.33
C PRO A 51 10.41 -11.68 -4.98
N GLU A 52 10.46 -11.68 -6.31
CA GLU A 52 11.55 -11.10 -7.12
C GLU A 52 11.56 -9.56 -7.13
N ASN A 53 10.46 -8.91 -6.71
CA ASN A 53 10.40 -7.46 -6.65
C ASN A 53 11.27 -6.95 -5.50
N PRO A 54 12.23 -6.03 -5.74
CA PRO A 54 13.07 -5.48 -4.67
C PRO A 54 12.29 -4.82 -3.53
N LEU A 55 11.07 -4.34 -3.80
CA LEU A 55 10.20 -3.69 -2.84
C LEU A 55 9.30 -4.67 -2.06
N ASN A 56 9.32 -5.96 -2.39
CA ASN A 56 8.46 -6.97 -1.78
C ASN A 56 8.64 -7.04 -0.26
N LYS A 57 9.89 -7.04 0.24
CA LYS A 57 10.18 -7.08 1.67
C LYS A 57 9.52 -5.92 2.43
N LEU A 58 9.56 -4.72 1.87
CA LEU A 58 8.95 -3.55 2.49
C LEU A 58 7.42 -3.62 2.44
N TYR A 59 6.87 -4.07 1.31
CA TYR A 59 5.43 -4.28 1.16
C TYR A 59 4.90 -5.32 2.17
N CYS A 60 5.60 -6.45 2.33
CA CYS A 60 5.26 -7.47 3.33
C CYS A 60 5.33 -6.92 4.76
N LYS A 61 6.38 -6.17 5.12
CA LYS A 61 6.45 -5.48 6.42
C LYS A 61 5.23 -4.57 6.64
N ALA A 62 4.81 -3.80 5.64
CA ALA A 62 3.64 -2.95 5.76
C ALA A 62 2.31 -3.73 5.89
N LYS A 63 2.19 -4.91 5.24
CA LYS A 63 1.05 -5.82 5.45
C LYS A 63 1.04 -6.44 6.84
N GLU A 64 2.19 -6.93 7.32
CA GLU A 64 2.35 -7.52 8.66
C GLU A 64 2.00 -6.53 9.77
N LEU A 65 2.29 -5.25 9.55
CA LEU A 65 1.95 -4.14 10.44
C LEU A 65 0.51 -3.64 10.29
N ASP A 66 -0.32 -4.30 9.47
CA ASP A 66 -1.71 -3.93 9.19
C ASP A 66 -1.87 -2.46 8.72
N LEU A 67 -0.87 -1.94 7.99
CA LEU A 67 -0.90 -0.56 7.49
C LEU A 67 -1.78 -0.42 6.25
N ILE A 68 -1.74 -1.40 5.34
CA ILE A 68 -2.52 -1.37 4.10
C ILE A 68 -3.95 -1.85 4.40
N HIS A 69 -4.88 -0.91 4.53
CA HIS A 69 -6.22 -1.20 5.06
C HIS A 69 -7.26 -1.44 3.98
N ALA A 70 -7.18 -0.71 2.87
CA ALA A 70 -8.19 -0.78 1.83
C ALA A 70 -7.59 -0.52 0.45
N VAL A 71 -8.20 -1.13 -0.56
CA VAL A 71 -7.92 -0.90 -1.97
C VAL A 71 -9.24 -0.62 -2.67
N CYS A 72 -9.30 0.44 -3.47
CA CYS A 72 -10.50 0.79 -4.21
C CYS A 72 -10.84 -0.27 -5.25
N LYS A 73 -12.00 -0.91 -5.11
CA LYS A 73 -12.46 -1.99 -5.98
C LYS A 73 -12.58 -1.56 -7.45
N ALA A 74 -13.15 -0.38 -7.71
CA ALA A 74 -13.34 0.11 -9.08
C ALA A 74 -11.99 0.39 -9.77
N CYS A 75 -11.04 0.99 -9.04
CA CYS A 75 -9.69 1.20 -9.55
C CYS A 75 -8.95 -0.13 -9.75
N ALA A 76 -9.04 -1.07 -8.81
CA ALA A 76 -8.41 -2.38 -8.95
C ALA A 76 -8.93 -3.17 -10.17
N VAL A 77 -10.23 -3.12 -10.46
CA VAL A 77 -10.81 -3.67 -11.69
C VAL A 77 -10.18 -2.99 -12.92
N LYS A 78 -10.17 -1.66 -12.96
CA LYS A 78 -9.62 -0.89 -14.09
C LYS A 78 -8.13 -1.14 -14.31
N MET A 79 -7.38 -1.35 -13.23
CA MET A 79 -5.93 -1.59 -13.26
C MET A 79 -5.57 -3.09 -13.41
N GLY A 80 -6.56 -3.98 -13.52
CA GLY A 80 -6.32 -5.42 -13.68
C GLY A 80 -5.73 -6.11 -12.45
N SER A 81 -5.89 -5.52 -11.26
CA SER A 81 -5.29 -6.00 -10.00
C SER A 81 -6.30 -6.45 -8.96
N LEU A 82 -7.58 -6.63 -9.32
CA LEU A 82 -8.65 -6.98 -8.39
C LEU A 82 -8.33 -8.25 -7.57
N GLN A 83 -7.92 -9.34 -8.22
CA GLN A 83 -7.62 -10.60 -7.53
C GLN A 83 -6.51 -10.41 -6.49
N ALA A 84 -5.42 -9.73 -6.86
CA ALA A 84 -4.32 -9.45 -5.94
C ALA A 84 -4.72 -8.50 -4.80
N ALA A 85 -5.76 -7.68 -4.98
CA ALA A 85 -6.29 -6.77 -3.97
C ALA A 85 -7.22 -7.45 -2.96
N GLU A 86 -7.82 -8.58 -3.31
CA GLU A 86 -8.74 -9.35 -2.45
C GLU A 86 -8.03 -10.38 -1.54
N GLU A 87 -6.74 -10.64 -1.79
CA GLU A 87 -5.83 -11.50 -0.99
C GLU A 87 -5.07 -10.74 0.10
#